data_AF-A0A078FG50-F1
#
_entry.id   AF-A0A078FG50-F1
#
_cell.length_a   1.000
_cell.length_b   1.000
_cell.length_c   1.000
_cell.angle_alpha   90.00
_cell.angle_beta   90.00
_cell.angle_gamma   90.00
#
_symmetry.space_group_name_H-M   'P 1'
#
loop_
_entity.id
_entity.type
_entity.pdbx_description
1 polymer ?
#
loop_
_entity_poly.entity_id
_entity_poly.type
_entity_poly.pdbx_seq_one_letter_code
_entity_poly.pdbx_strand_id
1 'polypeptide(L)'
;MLYLSSKLTVVKEFTMQFDEVCKAHSTWVMFDEQLREELRISLARLLLPAYGNFNGRFQNLGNIGKNADRYIKYSAEDIEARVKELLKGTMS
;
A
#
# COMPACT_ATOMS: atom_id res chain seq x y z
N MET A 1 17.85 12.87 15.05
CA MET A 1 16.68 12.38 15.81
C MET A 1 15.35 12.87 15.22
N LEU A 2 15.09 14.17 15.09
CA LEU A 2 13.82 14.71 14.57
C LEU A 2 13.48 14.32 13.11
N TYR A 3 14.45 14.40 12.19
CA TYR A 3 14.26 14.02 10.77
C TYR A 3 13.81 12.57 10.59
N LEU A 4 14.38 11.68 11.40
CA LEU A 4 14.04 10.26 11.38
C LEU A 4 12.65 9.99 11.96
N SER A 5 12.31 10.66 13.07
CA SER A 5 10.96 10.58 13.65
C SER A 5 9.89 10.98 12.64
N SER A 6 10.14 12.05 11.88
CA SER A 6 9.23 12.48 10.80
C SER A 6 9.08 11.41 9.71
N LYS A 7 10.17 10.78 9.26
CA LYS A 7 10.09 9.70 8.25
C LYS A 7 9.36 8.45 8.73
N LEU A 8 9.53 8.08 10.01
CA LEU A 8 8.78 6.98 10.62
C LEU A 8 7.28 7.30 10.73
N THR A 9 6.91 8.55 10.99
CA THR A 9 5.51 8.99 10.96
C THR A 9 4.90 8.81 9.57
N VAL A 10 5.63 9.14 8.50
CA VAL A 10 5.13 8.96 7.12
C VAL A 10 4.82 7.49 6.80
N VAL A 11 5.67 6.53 7.23
CA VAL A 11 5.41 5.09 7.01
C VAL A 11 4.15 4.64 7.75
N LYS A 12 3.99 5.08 9.00
CA LYS A 12 2.82 4.76 9.82
C LYS A 12 1.54 5.33 9.22
N GLU A 13 1.60 6.57 8.73
CA GLU A 13 0.46 7.26 8.15
C GLU A 13 0.04 6.65 6.82
N PHE A 14 1.01 6.31 5.95
CA PHE A 14 0.72 5.51 4.75
C PHE A 14 0.03 4.20 5.12
N THR A 15 0.56 3.48 6.10
CA THR A 15 0.01 2.18 6.52
C THR A 15 -1.45 2.31 6.99
N MET A 16 -1.73 3.33 7.81
CA MET A 16 -3.06 3.62 8.33
C MET A 16 -4.03 3.95 7.19
N GLN A 17 -3.67 4.90 6.31
CA GLN A 17 -4.54 5.33 5.22
C GLN A 17 -4.78 4.20 4.21
N PHE A 18 -3.76 3.41 3.90
CA PHE A 18 -3.89 2.28 3.00
C PHE A 18 -4.84 1.22 3.57
N ASP A 19 -4.74 0.91 4.87
CA ASP A 19 -5.66 -0.02 5.54
C ASP A 19 -7.11 0.47 5.52
N GLU A 20 -7.33 1.76 5.78
CA GLU A 20 -8.66 2.37 5.74
C GLU A 20 -9.28 2.29 4.34
N VAL A 21 -8.52 2.65 3.30
CA VAL A 21 -8.98 2.59 1.91
C VAL A 21 -9.27 1.14 1.49
N CYS A 22 -8.37 0.20 1.80
CA CYS A 22 -8.60 -1.21 1.49
C CYS A 22 -9.86 -1.74 2.17
N LYS A 23 -10.08 -1.40 3.44
CA LYS A 23 -11.28 -1.79 4.18
C LYS A 23 -12.56 -1.19 3.60
N ALA A 24 -12.52 0.09 3.19
CA ALA A 24 -13.68 0.74 2.59
C ALA A 24 -14.03 0.08 1.24
N HIS A 25 -13.03 -0.04 0.35
CA HIS A 25 -13.24 -0.51 -1.02
C HIS A 25 -13.38 -2.04 -1.15
N SER A 26 -13.05 -2.82 -0.11
CA SER A 26 -13.36 -4.26 -0.09
C SER A 26 -14.86 -4.54 0.07
N THR A 27 -15.62 -3.60 0.64
CA THR A 27 -17.08 -3.73 0.80
C THR A 27 -17.87 -3.37 -0.44
N TRP A 28 -17.25 -2.64 -1.37
CA TRP A 28 -17.89 -2.22 -2.60
C TRP A 28 -17.91 -3.37 -3.61
N VAL A 29 -19.03 -3.50 -4.33
CA VAL A 29 -19.19 -4.47 -5.41
C VAL A 29 -19.24 -3.71 -6.72
N MET A 30 -18.30 -4.00 -7.62
CA MET A 30 -18.38 -3.57 -9.00
C MET A 30 -18.77 -4.77 -9.86
N PHE A 31 -19.97 -4.75 -10.43
CA PHE A 31 -20.53 -5.89 -11.18
C PHE A 31 -19.90 -6.08 -12.56
N ASP A 32 -19.49 -4.98 -13.20
CA ASP A 32 -18.78 -5.03 -14.47
C ASP A 32 -17.35 -5.53 -14.23
N GLU A 33 -17.08 -6.76 -14.64
CA GLU A 33 -15.80 -7.42 -14.38
C GLU A 33 -14.65 -6.79 -15.14
N GLN A 34 -14.90 -6.31 -16.37
CA GLN A 34 -13.90 -5.70 -17.22
C GLN A 34 -13.49 -4.34 -16.64
N LEU A 35 -14.47 -3.48 -16.33
CA LEU A 35 -14.22 -2.17 -15.73
C LEU A 35 -13.49 -2.31 -14.38
N ARG A 36 -13.90 -3.30 -13.58
CA ARG A 36 -13.27 -3.62 -12.29
C ARG A 36 -11.81 -4.00 -12.46
N GLU A 37 -11.49 -4.82 -13.44
CA GLU A 37 -10.12 -5.24 -13.72
C GLU A 37 -9.27 -4.08 -14.28
N GLU A 38 -9.80 -3.30 -15.23
CA GLU A 38 -9.13 -2.12 -15.77
C GLU A 38 -8.79 -1.09 -14.67
N LEU A 39 -9.72 -0.89 -13.73
CA LEU A 39 -9.52 -0.01 -12.58
C LEU A 39 -8.42 -0.55 -11.65
N ARG A 40 -8.43 -1.85 -11.34
CA ARG A 40 -7.37 -2.46 -10.50
C ARG A 40 -6.00 -2.37 -11.16
N ILE A 41 -5.91 -2.63 -12.46
CA ILE A 41 -4.68 -2.48 -13.24
C ILE A 41 -4.19 -1.03 -13.15
N SER A 42 -5.09 -0.07 -13.32
CA SER A 42 -4.74 1.36 -13.25
C SER A 42 -4.26 1.76 -11.85
N LEU A 43 -4.91 1.28 -10.80
CA LEU A 43 -4.48 1.50 -9.41
C LEU A 43 -3.10 0.89 -9.15
N ALA A 44 -2.85 -0.35 -9.57
CA ALA A 44 -1.55 -1.00 -9.40
C ALA A 44 -0.44 -0.25 -10.16
N ARG A 45 -0.71 0.18 -11.40
CA ARG A 45 0.23 0.98 -12.21
C ARG A 45 0.61 2.31 -11.59
N LEU A 46 -0.29 2.94 -10.84
CA LEU A 46 -0.01 4.19 -10.13
C LEU A 46 0.68 3.93 -8.79
N LEU A 47 0.18 2.96 -8.03
CA LEU A 47 0.55 2.76 -6.64
C LEU A 47 1.90 2.03 -6.50
N LEU A 48 2.17 1.01 -7.31
CA LEU A 48 3.39 0.20 -7.16
C LEU A 48 4.68 1.00 -7.43
N PRO A 49 4.79 1.84 -8.48
CA PRO A 49 5.98 2.66 -8.68
C PRO A 49 6.17 3.70 -7.56
N ALA A 50 5.07 4.31 -7.09
CA ALA A 50 5.12 5.28 -6.01
C ALA A 50 5.56 4.63 -4.68
N TYR A 51 4.99 3.46 -4.36
CA TYR A 51 5.32 2.69 -3.17
C TYR A 51 6.75 2.13 -3.21
N GLY A 52 7.19 1.60 -4.35
CA GLY A 52 8.55 1.12 -4.53
C GLY A 52 9.59 2.22 -4.32
N ASN A 53 9.36 3.41 -4.87
CA ASN A 53 10.21 4.58 -4.65
C ASN A 53 10.22 5.02 -3.18
N PHE A 54 9.06 5.02 -2.53
CA PHE A 54 8.94 5.32 -1.10
C PHE A 54 9.73 4.33 -0.25
N ASN A 55 9.56 3.03 -0.50
CA ASN A 55 10.19 1.96 0.23
C ASN A 55 11.71 1.96 0.05
N GLY A 56 12.20 2.08 -1.19
CA GLY A 56 13.64 2.14 -1.48
C GLY A 56 14.31 3.35 -0.84
N ARG A 57 13.65 4.52 -0.82
CA ARG A 57 14.17 5.70 -0.09
C ARG A 57 14.21 5.47 1.43
N PHE A 58 13.23 4.72 1.97
CA PHE A 58 13.17 4.43 3.40
C PHE A 58 14.22 3.41 3.84
N GLN A 59 14.42 2.33 3.08
CA GLN A 59 15.45 1.32 3.33
C GLN A 59 16.87 1.92 3.28
N ASN A 60 17.08 2.94 2.43
CA ASN A 60 18.35 3.65 2.31
C ASN A 60 18.62 4.70 3.42
N LEU A 61 17.72 4.89 4.41
CA LEU A 61 17.93 5.80 5.56
C LEU A 61 18.92 5.20 6.59
N GLY A 62 20.21 5.10 6.23
CA GLY A 62 21.33 4.87 7.15
C GLY A 62 21.23 3.63 8.04
N ASN A 63 21.80 3.67 9.26
CA ASN A 63 21.89 2.56 10.24
C ASN A 63 20.54 1.89 10.62
N ILE A 64 19.40 2.40 10.12
CA ILE A 64 18.08 1.82 10.27
C ILE A 64 17.75 0.83 9.16
N GLY A 65 18.46 0.80 8.04
CA GLY A 65 18.28 -0.24 7.01
C GLY A 65 18.30 -1.67 7.54
N LYS A 66 19.02 -1.93 8.66
CA LYS A 66 19.03 -3.23 9.34
C LYS A 66 17.75 -3.57 10.13
N ASN A 67 16.93 -2.57 10.48
CA ASN A 67 15.68 -2.72 11.23
C ASN A 67 14.48 -2.05 10.52
N ALA A 68 14.66 -1.53 9.30
CA ALA A 68 13.66 -0.79 8.53
C ALA A 68 12.45 -1.68 8.23
N ASP A 69 12.72 -2.97 7.98
CA ASP A 69 11.71 -4.00 7.75
C ASP A 69 10.75 -4.17 8.94
N ARG A 70 11.15 -3.78 10.17
CA ARG A 70 10.26 -3.82 11.34
C ARG A 70 9.16 -2.75 11.30
N TYR A 71 9.33 -1.72 10.47
CA TYR A 71 8.38 -0.61 10.34
C TYR A 71 7.55 -0.68 9.06
N ILE A 72 7.99 -1.46 8.08
CA ILE A 72 7.28 -1.66 6.83
C ILE A 72 6.33 -2.84 7.00
N LYS A 73 5.02 -2.55 6.97
CA LYS A 73 3.98 -3.58 7.14
C LYS A 73 3.72 -4.40 5.87
N TYR A 74 3.97 -3.81 4.70
CA TYR A 74 3.57 -4.36 3.41
C TYR A 74 4.77 -4.42 2.46
N SER A 75 4.98 -5.54 1.79
CA SER A 75 5.84 -5.57 0.61
C SER A 75 5.10 -4.98 -0.61
N ALA A 76 5.81 -4.77 -1.72
CA ALA A 76 5.16 -4.33 -2.96
C ALA A 76 4.15 -5.39 -3.45
N GLU A 77 4.47 -6.67 -3.26
CA GLU A 77 3.62 -7.81 -3.57
C GLU A 77 2.35 -7.83 -2.68
N ASP A 78 2.47 -7.50 -1.39
CA ASP A 78 1.32 -7.38 -0.50
C ASP A 78 0.36 -6.25 -0.93
N ILE A 79 0.91 -5.11 -1.37
CA ILE A 79 0.13 -3.99 -1.91
C ILE A 79 -0.61 -4.44 -3.17
N GLU A 80 0.08 -5.12 -4.10
CA GLU A 80 -0.52 -5.62 -5.34
C GLU A 80 -1.65 -6.62 -5.05
N ALA A 81 -1.41 -7.58 -4.15
CA ALA A 81 -2.41 -8.57 -3.75
C ALA A 81 -3.66 -7.90 -3.17
N ARG A 82 -3.50 -6.90 -2.31
CA ARG A 82 -4.64 -6.16 -1.74
C ARG A 82 -5.41 -5.37 -2.79
N VAL A 83 -4.72 -4.74 -3.75
CA VAL A 83 -5.38 -4.04 -4.87
C VAL A 83 -6.21 -5.02 -5.70
N LYS A 84 -5.71 -6.23 -5.94
CA LYS A 84 -6.44 -7.29 -6.68
C LYS A 84 -7.73 -7.72 -5.99
N GLU A 85 -7.81 -7.63 -4.67
CA GLU A 85 -9.01 -7.98 -3.89
C GLU A 85 -10.05 -6.85 -3.80
N LEU A 86 -9.70 -5.61 -4.15
CA LEU A 86 -10.64 -4.47 -4.07
C LEU A 86 -11.84 -4.67 -5.00
N LEU A 87 -13.02 -4.17 -4.61
CA LEU A 87 -14.23 -4.13 -5.44
C LEU A 87 -14.85 -5.50 -5.79
N LYS A 88 -14.35 -6.60 -5.21
CA LYS A 88 -15.00 -7.93 -5.32
C LYS A 88 -16.28 -8.02 -4.48
N GLY A 89 -16.37 -7.20 -3.43
CA GLY A 89 -17.30 -7.40 -2.32
C GLY A 89 -16.88 -8.55 -1.42
N THR A 90 -17.08 -8.41 -0.11
CA THR A 90 -17.12 -9.56 0.79
C THR A 90 -18.43 -10.29 0.56
N MET A 91 -18.38 -11.46 -0.09
CA MET A 91 -19.46 -12.44 0.05
C MET A 91 -19.41 -12.95 1.49
N SER A 92 -20.34 -12.49 2.32
CA SER A 92 -20.60 -13.05 3.66
C SER A 92 -21.12 -14.47 3.56
#